data_AF-A0A0A1TW99-F1
#
_entry.id   AF-A0A0A1TW99-F1
#
_cell.length_a   1.000
_cell.length_b   1.000
_cell.length_c   1.000
_cell.angle_alpha   90.00
_cell.angle_beta   90.00
_cell.angle_gamma   90.00
#
_symmetry.space_group_name_H-M   'P 1'
#
loop_
_entity.id
_entity.type
_entity.pdbx_description
1 polymer ?
#
loop_
_entity_poly.entity_id
_entity_poly.type
_entity_poly.pdbx_seq_one_letter_code
_entity_poly.pdbx_strand_id
1 'polypeptide(L)'
;MSALYTSKPLTFSFKLDLFIQCCLGVQWFHEILKLVHGNIKPSNFLLNEKFEIKLSDFNYSTDEEDSTLRKKVNESTFYCPPEVLDGTKNTVKASDIYSLGMTLWEVIYELSPFNEWRDINSPQELSSHLKEGLRPFLLFNYLENNCGNDMKSKEIESKKVEFDYVFESANIEIENAMKKCWVTEEKKRVNITTLLDTIIDIKRSAEFEDDSAAVWWKKNFEKKQITQSVSVNEFVAALKKSDVINATQEDCITQYLKLFNEVDLKRFEYLLDAFGHFFKSKPLMKKMESVVGADWFFPNYTKDQATSQIESEIDGTFLIRESKTERNSPCTLTKREKGKTVNSRITCTMKGKEVEYSIGVKDRILSRTDLKELIERLQATKKITTPCSKLEKSSFYK
;
A
#
# COMPACT_ATOMS: atom_id res chain seq x y z
N MET A 1 4.98 -25.33 2.17
CA MET A 1 5.59 -24.04 2.54
C MET A 1 5.67 -23.04 1.39
N SER A 2 6.09 -23.41 0.16
CA SER A 2 6.21 -22.44 -0.95
C SER A 2 4.90 -21.75 -1.40
N ALA A 3 3.74 -22.40 -1.19
CA ALA A 3 2.43 -21.85 -1.57
C ALA A 3 1.91 -20.73 -0.64
N LEU A 4 2.42 -20.61 0.59
CA LEU A 4 1.99 -19.54 1.51
C LEU A 4 2.65 -18.20 1.14
N TYR A 5 3.96 -18.25 0.82
CA TYR A 5 4.80 -17.09 0.49
C TYR A 5 4.55 -16.48 -0.89
N THR A 6 3.92 -17.22 -1.80
CA THR A 6 3.63 -16.78 -3.18
C THR A 6 2.19 -16.31 -3.38
N SER A 7 1.34 -16.44 -2.36
CA SER A 7 -0.11 -16.17 -2.50
C SER A 7 -0.50 -14.70 -2.28
N LYS A 8 0.41 -13.87 -1.76
CA LYS A 8 0.18 -12.43 -1.53
C LYS A 8 1.45 -11.62 -1.80
N PRO A 9 1.34 -10.44 -2.43
CA PRO A 9 2.47 -9.54 -2.63
C PRO A 9 3.04 -9.06 -1.29
N LEU A 10 4.35 -8.88 -1.22
CA LEU A 10 5.02 -8.35 -0.03
C LEU A 10 4.74 -6.84 0.07
N THR A 11 4.28 -6.38 1.24
CA THR A 11 4.02 -4.94 1.45
C THR A 11 5.31 -4.13 1.41
N PHE A 12 5.24 -2.85 1.08
CA PHE A 12 6.40 -1.96 1.06
C PHE A 12 7.20 -1.99 2.37
N SER A 13 6.50 -1.82 3.50
CA SER A 13 7.12 -1.83 4.83
C SER A 13 7.84 -3.16 5.11
N PHE A 14 7.24 -4.28 4.70
CA PHE A 14 7.85 -5.60 4.89
C PHE A 14 9.07 -5.82 3.98
N LYS A 15 9.02 -5.35 2.72
CA LYS A 15 10.20 -5.32 1.83
C LYS A 15 11.36 -4.53 2.46
N LEU A 16 11.07 -3.38 3.07
CA LEU A 16 12.08 -2.58 3.76
C LEU A 16 12.61 -3.28 5.02
N ASP A 17 11.78 -3.97 5.80
CA ASP A 17 12.23 -4.78 6.94
C ASP A 17 13.22 -5.86 6.52
N LEU A 18 12.92 -6.57 5.43
CA LEU A 18 13.82 -7.56 4.86
C LEU A 18 15.13 -6.89 4.37
N PHE A 19 15.04 -5.78 3.65
CA PHE A 19 16.22 -5.10 3.15
C PHE A 19 17.10 -4.50 4.26
N ILE A 20 16.50 -4.02 5.36
CA ILE A 20 17.23 -3.59 6.56
C ILE A 20 18.05 -4.74 7.13
N GLN A 21 17.49 -5.96 7.19
CA GLN A 21 18.25 -7.14 7.62
C GLN A 21 19.41 -7.46 6.66
N CYS A 22 19.22 -7.32 5.34
CA CYS A 22 20.32 -7.43 4.37
C CYS A 22 21.45 -6.43 4.69
N CYS A 23 21.09 -5.16 4.88
CA CYS A 23 22.04 -4.10 5.23
C CYS A 23 22.78 -4.38 6.53
N LEU A 24 22.08 -4.84 7.57
CA LEU A 24 22.68 -5.22 8.86
C LEU A 24 23.68 -6.38 8.69
N GLY A 25 23.35 -7.39 7.88
CA GLY A 25 24.25 -8.50 7.58
C GLY A 25 25.55 -8.03 6.91
N VAL A 26 25.43 -7.15 5.90
CA VAL A 26 26.59 -6.57 5.21
C VAL A 26 27.37 -5.60 6.11
N GLN A 27 26.68 -4.81 6.93
CA GLN A 27 27.31 -3.91 7.91
C GLN A 27 28.18 -4.70 8.88
N TRP A 28 27.65 -5.79 9.44
CA TRP A 28 28.41 -6.65 10.33
C TRP A 28 29.65 -7.22 9.63
N PHE A 29 29.51 -7.65 8.37
CA PHE A 29 30.61 -8.14 7.54
C PHE A 29 31.71 -7.09 7.35
N HIS A 30 31.32 -5.85 7.02
CA HIS A 30 32.23 -4.73 6.75
C HIS A 30 32.89 -4.16 8.02
N GLU A 31 32.12 -4.03 9.09
CA GLU A 31 32.52 -3.28 10.29
C GLU A 31 33.12 -4.18 11.36
N ILE A 32 32.61 -5.40 11.54
CA ILE A 32 33.07 -6.34 12.56
C ILE A 32 34.11 -7.29 12.00
N LEU A 33 33.82 -7.96 10.88
CA LEU A 33 34.77 -8.89 10.28
C LEU A 33 35.87 -8.20 9.46
N LYS A 34 35.66 -6.92 9.11
CA LYS A 34 36.56 -6.15 8.22
C LYS A 34 36.73 -6.81 6.83
N LEU A 35 35.71 -7.52 6.37
CA LEU A 35 35.71 -8.20 5.07
C LEU A 35 34.80 -7.48 4.07
N VAL A 36 35.07 -7.71 2.78
CA VAL A 36 34.15 -7.43 1.67
C VAL A 36 33.51 -8.75 1.24
N HIS A 37 32.20 -8.78 1.02
CA HIS A 37 31.49 -10.01 0.64
C HIS A 37 31.77 -10.37 -0.81
N GLY A 38 31.73 -9.39 -1.71
CA GLY A 38 32.14 -9.53 -3.12
C GLY A 38 31.08 -10.17 -4.02
N ASN A 39 30.04 -10.83 -3.49
CA ASN A 39 28.97 -11.46 -4.27
C ASN A 39 27.56 -11.18 -3.70
N ILE A 40 27.26 -9.92 -3.40
CA ILE A 40 25.93 -9.54 -2.91
C ILE A 40 24.89 -9.64 -4.05
N LYS A 41 23.82 -10.39 -3.79
CA LYS A 41 22.64 -10.58 -4.65
C LYS A 41 21.52 -11.27 -3.87
N PRO A 42 20.25 -11.21 -4.31
CA PRO A 42 19.12 -11.81 -3.59
C PRO A 42 19.30 -13.28 -3.21
N SER A 43 19.82 -14.12 -4.13
CA SER A 43 20.02 -15.55 -3.88
C SER A 43 21.03 -15.90 -2.78
N ASN A 44 21.85 -14.92 -2.36
CA ASN A 44 22.82 -15.08 -1.28
C ASN A 44 22.28 -14.59 0.08
N PHE A 45 21.05 -14.07 0.13
CA PHE A 45 20.31 -13.77 1.35
C PHE A 45 19.28 -14.87 1.62
N LEU A 46 19.59 -15.75 2.57
CA LEU A 46 18.73 -16.87 2.95
C LEU A 46 17.65 -16.41 3.91
N LEU A 47 16.39 -16.60 3.53
CA LEU A 47 15.22 -16.30 4.36
C LEU A 47 14.75 -17.58 5.07
N ASN A 48 14.61 -17.54 6.39
CA ASN A 48 14.05 -18.65 7.15
C ASN A 48 12.54 -18.50 7.41
N GLU A 49 11.94 -19.52 8.05
CA GLU A 49 10.51 -19.55 8.39
C GLU A 49 10.07 -18.42 9.33
N LYS A 50 11.01 -17.80 10.05
CA LYS A 50 10.78 -16.67 10.96
C LYS A 50 10.97 -15.31 10.29
N PHE A 51 11.16 -15.27 8.97
CA PHE A 51 11.50 -14.07 8.21
C PHE A 51 12.81 -13.39 8.64
N GLU A 52 13.75 -14.19 9.12
CA GLU A 52 15.11 -13.75 9.42
C GLU A 52 15.99 -13.99 8.19
N ILE A 53 16.73 -12.95 7.79
CA ILE A 53 17.70 -13.02 6.69
C ILE A 53 19.09 -13.37 7.21
N LYS A 54 19.75 -14.30 6.53
CA LYS A 54 21.16 -14.64 6.76
C LYS A 54 21.96 -14.51 5.47
N LEU A 55 23.07 -13.79 5.54
CA LEU A 55 24.02 -13.69 4.44
C LEU A 55 24.78 -15.02 4.26
N SER A 56 25.01 -15.42 3.01
CA SER A 56 25.63 -16.69 2.64
C SER A 56 26.52 -16.54 1.39
N ASP A 57 27.24 -17.60 1.01
CA ASP A 57 28.13 -17.66 -0.14
C ASP A 57 29.36 -16.71 -0.07
N PHE A 58 30.22 -16.99 0.92
CA PHE A 58 31.46 -16.26 1.19
C PHE A 58 32.64 -16.63 0.28
N ASN A 59 32.40 -17.34 -0.83
CA ASN A 59 33.46 -17.81 -1.73
C ASN A 59 34.28 -16.68 -2.39
N TYR A 60 33.71 -15.48 -2.39
CA TYR A 60 34.32 -14.27 -2.95
C TYR A 60 34.70 -13.25 -1.87
N SER A 61 34.64 -13.65 -0.60
CA SER A 61 34.92 -12.75 0.52
C SER A 61 36.41 -12.59 0.73
N THR A 62 36.83 -11.36 1.03
CA THR A 62 38.25 -11.00 1.14
C THR A 62 38.44 -9.89 2.18
N ASP A 63 39.51 -9.99 2.97
CA ASP A 63 40.07 -8.92 3.82
C ASP A 63 41.05 -8.05 3.04
N GLU A 64 41.59 -8.57 1.94
CA GLU A 64 42.50 -7.86 1.07
C GLU A 64 41.72 -6.85 0.22
N GLU A 65 42.01 -5.56 0.41
CA GLU A 65 41.69 -4.51 -0.57
C GLU A 65 42.40 -4.74 -1.93
N ASP A 66 43.05 -5.90 -2.14
CA ASP A 66 43.93 -6.25 -3.26
C ASP A 66 43.72 -7.64 -3.93
N SER A 67 42.62 -8.36 -3.66
CA SER A 67 42.37 -9.64 -4.34
C SER A 67 41.70 -9.45 -5.71
N THR A 68 42.42 -9.86 -6.77
CA THR A 68 41.92 -9.85 -8.16
C THR A 68 40.99 -11.04 -8.43
N LEU A 69 39.80 -11.03 -7.83
CA LEU A 69 38.78 -12.04 -8.09
C LEU A 69 38.15 -11.81 -9.47
N ARG A 70 38.64 -12.53 -10.49
CA ARG A 70 37.97 -12.61 -11.79
C ARG A 70 36.67 -13.40 -11.63
N LYS A 71 35.54 -12.71 -11.56
CA LYS A 71 34.21 -13.35 -11.63
C LYS A 71 34.04 -14.03 -12.98
N LYS A 72 33.66 -15.31 -12.98
CA LYS A 72 33.14 -15.98 -14.18
C LYS A 72 31.86 -15.26 -14.61
N VAL A 73 31.70 -15.04 -15.91
CA VAL A 73 30.47 -14.49 -16.50
C VAL A 73 29.30 -15.37 -16.07
N ASN A 74 28.47 -14.86 -15.16
CA ASN A 74 27.27 -15.53 -14.66
C ASN A 74 26.22 -14.46 -14.30
N GLU A 75 25.06 -14.90 -13.83
CA GLU A 75 23.93 -14.05 -13.43
C GLU A 75 24.28 -12.99 -12.35
N SER A 76 25.38 -13.16 -11.60
CA SER A 76 25.85 -12.13 -10.65
C SER A 76 26.40 -10.87 -11.34
N THR A 77 26.70 -10.92 -12.64
CA THR A 77 27.31 -9.80 -13.40
C THR A 77 26.42 -8.55 -13.35
N PHE A 78 25.09 -8.72 -13.38
CA PHE A 78 24.12 -7.61 -13.36
C PHE A 78 24.04 -6.86 -12.02
N TYR A 79 24.61 -7.41 -10.94
CA TYR A 79 24.69 -6.75 -9.64
C TYR A 79 26.03 -6.03 -9.45
N CYS A 80 27.01 -6.27 -10.33
CA CYS A 80 28.37 -5.79 -10.14
C CYS A 80 28.52 -4.33 -10.61
N PRO A 81 29.33 -3.53 -9.90
CA PRO A 81 29.70 -2.21 -10.37
C PRO A 81 30.74 -2.28 -11.52
N PRO A 82 30.87 -1.22 -12.34
CA PRO A 82 31.78 -1.21 -13.49
C PRO A 82 33.25 -1.50 -13.13
N GLU A 83 33.75 -1.00 -12.01
CA GLU A 83 35.13 -1.23 -11.58
C GLU A 83 35.47 -2.72 -11.33
N VAL A 84 34.47 -3.50 -10.88
CA VAL A 84 34.61 -4.96 -10.69
C VAL A 84 34.51 -5.69 -12.03
N LEU A 85 33.64 -5.22 -12.93
CA LEU A 85 33.46 -5.81 -14.27
C LEU A 85 34.68 -5.62 -15.16
N ASP A 86 35.37 -4.50 -15.03
CA ASP A 86 36.62 -4.24 -15.77
C ASP A 86 37.79 -5.08 -15.26
N GLY A 87 37.71 -5.61 -14.03
CA GLY A 87 38.86 -6.22 -13.35
C GLY A 87 40.01 -5.24 -13.11
N THR A 88 39.73 -3.94 -13.08
CA THR A 88 40.74 -2.86 -12.94
C THR A 88 40.99 -2.47 -11.50
N LYS A 89 40.06 -2.79 -10.59
CA LYS A 89 40.16 -2.53 -9.16
C LYS A 89 39.57 -3.70 -8.38
N ASN A 90 40.04 -3.83 -7.15
CA ASN A 90 39.62 -4.88 -6.24
C ASN A 90 38.20 -4.64 -5.73
N THR A 91 37.57 -5.72 -5.26
CA THR A 91 36.29 -5.65 -4.56
C THR A 91 36.47 -4.87 -3.26
N VAL A 92 36.17 -3.58 -3.26
CA VAL A 92 36.12 -2.73 -2.07
C VAL A 92 34.73 -2.78 -1.44
N LYS A 93 34.59 -2.33 -0.18
CA LYS A 93 33.29 -2.23 0.50
C LYS A 93 32.24 -1.49 -0.33
N ALA A 94 32.64 -0.46 -1.08
CA ALA A 94 31.76 0.28 -1.98
C ALA A 94 31.15 -0.61 -3.08
N SER A 95 31.81 -1.70 -3.50
CA SER A 95 31.27 -2.64 -4.49
C SER A 95 30.08 -3.44 -3.97
N ASP A 96 30.10 -3.85 -2.69
CA ASP A 96 28.95 -4.45 -2.02
C ASP A 96 27.79 -3.45 -1.91
N ILE A 97 28.07 -2.15 -1.71
CA ILE A 97 27.01 -1.13 -1.66
C ILE A 97 26.30 -0.99 -3.01
N TYR A 98 27.06 -0.98 -4.11
CA TYR A 98 26.46 -0.95 -5.45
C TYR A 98 25.53 -2.15 -5.67
N SER A 99 26.03 -3.33 -5.28
CA SER A 99 25.30 -4.60 -5.39
C SER A 99 24.06 -4.65 -4.48
N LEU A 100 24.12 -4.03 -3.28
CA LEU A 100 22.95 -3.80 -2.42
C LEU A 100 21.93 -2.88 -3.09
N GLY A 101 22.37 -1.84 -3.81
CA GLY A 101 21.47 -0.99 -4.59
C GLY A 101 20.73 -1.75 -5.69
N MET A 102 21.40 -2.67 -6.38
CA MET A 102 20.77 -3.57 -7.36
C MET A 102 19.79 -4.55 -6.69
N THR A 103 20.17 -5.09 -5.53
CA THR A 103 19.31 -5.97 -4.72
C THR A 103 18.05 -5.23 -4.24
N LEU A 104 18.18 -3.99 -3.78
CA LEU A 104 17.05 -3.14 -3.39
C LEU A 104 16.11 -2.91 -4.57
N TRP A 105 16.66 -2.60 -5.74
CA TRP A 105 15.87 -2.41 -6.94
C TRP A 105 15.04 -3.66 -7.28
N GLU A 106 15.66 -4.85 -7.29
CA GLU A 106 14.94 -6.10 -7.56
C GLU A 106 13.85 -6.42 -6.53
N VAL A 107 14.11 -6.18 -5.25
CA VAL A 107 13.10 -6.37 -4.19
C VAL A 107 11.88 -5.45 -4.39
N ILE A 108 12.13 -4.22 -4.81
CA ILE A 108 11.11 -3.19 -4.98
C ILE A 108 10.33 -3.42 -6.28
N TYR A 109 11.05 -3.55 -7.39
CA TYR A 109 10.49 -3.67 -8.74
C TYR A 109 10.04 -5.08 -9.10
N GLU A 110 10.42 -6.10 -8.32
CA GLU A 110 10.09 -7.51 -8.57
C GLU A 110 10.49 -7.98 -9.99
N LEU A 111 11.55 -7.38 -10.51
CA LEU A 111 12.12 -7.64 -11.83
C LEU A 111 13.61 -7.91 -11.69
N SER A 112 14.16 -8.74 -12.57
CA SER A 112 15.60 -8.94 -12.66
C SER A 112 16.27 -7.66 -13.21
N PRO A 113 17.41 -7.21 -12.62
CA PRO A 113 18.14 -6.05 -13.12
C PRO A 113 18.49 -6.23 -14.60
N PHE A 114 18.29 -5.19 -15.40
CA PHE A 114 18.60 -5.17 -16.84
C PHE A 114 17.85 -6.23 -17.67
N ASN A 115 16.68 -6.71 -17.23
CA ASN A 115 15.89 -7.71 -17.95
C ASN A 115 15.54 -7.31 -19.41
N GLU A 116 15.47 -6.02 -19.71
CA GLU A 116 15.24 -5.47 -21.07
C GLU A 116 16.51 -5.45 -21.93
N TRP A 117 17.69 -5.61 -21.34
CA TRP A 117 19.00 -5.48 -21.98
C TRP A 117 19.70 -6.85 -22.07
N ARG A 118 18.95 -7.87 -22.54
CA ARG A 118 19.46 -9.25 -22.69
C ARG A 118 20.53 -9.40 -23.76
N ASP A 119 20.67 -8.41 -24.62
CA ASP A 119 21.66 -8.38 -25.70
C ASP A 119 23.06 -8.02 -25.22
N ILE A 120 23.25 -7.68 -23.94
CA ILE A 120 24.57 -7.46 -23.35
C ILE A 120 25.29 -8.81 -23.24
N ASN A 121 26.32 -9.01 -24.05
CA ASN A 121 26.96 -10.31 -24.25
C ASN A 121 28.25 -10.50 -23.42
N SER A 122 28.72 -9.45 -22.74
CA SER A 122 29.93 -9.52 -21.92
C SER A 122 29.93 -8.58 -20.70
N PRO A 123 30.69 -8.91 -19.64
CA PRO A 123 30.91 -8.01 -18.51
C PRO A 123 31.51 -6.65 -18.92
N GLN A 124 32.40 -6.64 -19.91
CA GLN A 124 33.06 -5.42 -20.40
C GLN A 124 32.07 -4.50 -21.13
N GLU A 125 31.17 -5.09 -21.91
CA GLU A 125 30.08 -4.35 -22.55
C GLU A 125 29.12 -3.75 -21.52
N LEU A 126 28.73 -4.53 -20.49
CA LEU A 126 27.94 -3.99 -19.38
C LEU A 126 28.67 -2.82 -18.71
N SER A 127 29.95 -3.00 -18.38
CA SER A 127 30.77 -1.97 -17.73
C SER A 127 30.79 -0.65 -18.50
N SER A 128 30.97 -0.70 -19.82
CA SER A 128 30.94 0.49 -20.69
C SER A 128 29.61 1.22 -20.59
N HIS A 129 28.49 0.52 -20.73
CA HIS A 129 27.16 1.13 -20.60
C HIS A 129 26.92 1.67 -19.18
N LEU A 130 27.38 0.98 -18.13
CA LEU A 130 27.26 1.48 -16.76
C LEU A 130 28.07 2.78 -16.55
N LYS A 131 29.22 2.93 -17.19
CA LYS A 131 30.01 4.18 -17.14
C LYS A 131 29.34 5.33 -17.90
N GLU A 132 28.60 5.02 -18.95
CA GLU A 132 27.76 5.97 -19.71
C GLU A 132 26.45 6.34 -18.98
N GLY A 133 26.14 5.65 -17.89
CA GLY A 133 25.00 5.97 -17.02
C GLY A 133 23.82 5.01 -17.14
N LEU A 134 23.95 3.90 -17.89
CA LEU A 134 22.92 2.86 -17.94
C LEU A 134 22.61 2.36 -16.52
N ARG A 135 21.35 2.40 -16.10
CA ARG A 135 20.87 1.89 -14.82
C ARG A 135 19.50 1.23 -15.02
N PRO A 136 19.06 0.35 -14.10
CA PRO A 136 17.69 -0.11 -14.08
C PRO A 136 16.70 1.06 -14.03
N PHE A 137 15.54 0.90 -14.65
CA PHE A 137 14.54 1.96 -14.76
C PHE A 137 14.01 2.38 -13.37
N LEU A 138 13.82 3.69 -13.19
CA LEU A 138 13.33 4.32 -11.96
C LEU A 138 12.09 5.15 -12.27
N LEU A 139 10.90 4.60 -11.99
CA LEU A 139 9.59 5.17 -12.27
C LEU A 139 9.43 6.57 -11.66
N PHE A 140 9.67 6.75 -10.36
CA PHE A 140 9.38 8.04 -9.70
C PHE A 140 10.31 9.15 -10.18
N ASN A 141 11.59 8.84 -10.36
CA ASN A 141 12.56 9.74 -10.98
C ASN A 141 12.17 10.05 -12.44
N TYR A 142 11.71 9.06 -13.20
CA TYR A 142 11.25 9.29 -14.57
C TYR A 142 10.03 10.22 -14.59
N LEU A 143 9.04 9.99 -13.72
CA LEU A 143 7.86 10.84 -13.62
C LEU A 143 8.20 12.27 -13.17
N GLU A 144 9.10 12.42 -12.19
CA GLU A 144 9.55 13.74 -11.71
C GLU A 144 10.25 14.52 -12.83
N ASN A 145 11.21 13.90 -13.53
CA ASN A 145 11.98 14.54 -14.59
C ASN A 145 11.15 14.93 -15.82
N ASN A 146 9.99 14.30 -16.03
CA ASN A 146 9.12 14.56 -17.18
C ASN A 146 7.77 15.19 -16.76
N CYS A 147 7.66 15.67 -15.52
CA CYS A 147 6.45 16.34 -15.04
C CYS A 147 6.17 17.60 -15.87
N GLY A 148 4.96 17.71 -16.43
CA GLY A 148 4.57 18.82 -17.31
C GLY A 148 5.15 18.77 -18.73
N ASN A 149 5.75 17.65 -19.15
CA ASN A 149 6.23 17.47 -20.52
C ASN A 149 5.13 16.92 -21.44
N ASP A 150 4.39 17.82 -22.10
CA ASP A 150 3.26 17.47 -22.97
C ASP A 150 3.62 16.53 -24.14
N MET A 151 4.87 16.60 -24.63
CA MET A 151 5.33 15.73 -25.72
C MET A 151 5.48 14.27 -25.28
N LYS A 152 5.67 14.02 -23.97
CA LYS A 152 5.85 12.69 -23.40
C LYS A 152 4.63 12.15 -22.67
N SER A 153 3.50 12.88 -22.64
CA SER A 153 2.30 12.49 -21.88
C SER A 153 1.82 11.06 -22.17
N LYS A 154 1.89 10.61 -23.43
CA LYS A 154 1.52 9.22 -23.80
C LYS A 154 2.49 8.17 -23.24
N GLU A 155 3.79 8.46 -23.28
CA GLU A 155 4.83 7.59 -22.77
C GLU A 155 4.78 7.50 -21.24
N ILE A 156 4.54 8.64 -20.57
CA ILE A 156 4.32 8.73 -19.13
C ILE A 156 3.17 7.83 -18.71
N GLU A 157 2.02 7.92 -19.39
CA GLU A 157 0.85 7.11 -19.06
C GLU A 157 1.10 5.62 -19.30
N SER A 158 1.79 5.28 -20.39
CA SER A 158 2.21 3.90 -20.66
C SER A 158 3.10 3.34 -19.53
N LYS A 159 4.07 4.12 -19.06
CA LYS A 159 4.97 3.69 -17.98
C LYS A 159 4.26 3.57 -16.62
N LYS A 160 3.27 4.43 -16.34
CA LYS A 160 2.43 4.29 -15.14
C LYS A 160 1.64 2.98 -15.15
N VAL A 161 1.06 2.61 -16.29
CA VAL A 161 0.32 1.35 -16.44
C VAL A 161 1.25 0.14 -16.34
N GLU A 162 2.43 0.21 -16.97
CA GLU A 162 3.44 -0.85 -16.94
C GLU A 162 3.94 -1.13 -15.52
N PHE A 163 4.15 -0.09 -14.71
CA PHE A 163 4.67 -0.19 -13.34
C PHE A 163 3.63 0.14 -12.26
N ASP A 164 2.33 -0.09 -12.53
CA ASP A 164 1.25 0.26 -11.59
C ASP A 164 1.46 -0.36 -10.19
N TYR A 165 1.93 -1.59 -10.16
CA TYR A 165 2.25 -2.34 -8.94
C TYR A 165 3.38 -1.73 -8.09
N VAL A 166 4.23 -0.87 -8.68
CA VAL A 166 5.34 -0.20 -7.98
C VAL A 166 4.84 0.96 -7.13
N PHE A 167 3.68 1.56 -7.44
CA PHE A 167 3.14 2.69 -6.67
C PHE A 167 2.78 2.32 -5.22
N GLU A 168 2.46 1.05 -4.96
CA GLU A 168 2.21 0.55 -3.59
C GLU A 168 3.49 0.09 -2.88
N SER A 169 4.62 0.03 -3.59
CA SER A 169 5.86 -0.60 -3.12
C SER A 169 7.11 0.26 -3.25
N ALA A 170 7.01 1.54 -3.61
CA ALA A 170 8.11 2.48 -3.64
C ALA A 170 7.66 3.95 -3.60
N ASN A 171 8.64 4.83 -3.48
CA ASN A 171 8.54 6.28 -3.57
C ASN A 171 9.83 6.85 -4.19
N ILE A 172 9.92 8.18 -4.31
CA ILE A 172 11.11 8.79 -4.91
C ILE A 172 12.34 8.70 -4.00
N GLU A 173 12.14 8.65 -2.70
CA GLU A 173 13.19 8.57 -1.69
C GLU A 173 13.95 7.23 -1.78
N ILE A 174 13.24 6.11 -1.97
CA ILE A 174 13.87 4.79 -2.13
C ILE A 174 14.67 4.71 -3.42
N GLU A 175 14.20 5.30 -4.51
CA GLU A 175 14.95 5.39 -5.76
C GLU A 175 16.18 6.30 -5.64
N ASN A 176 16.06 7.39 -4.88
CA ASN A 176 17.21 8.25 -4.58
C ASN A 176 18.26 7.52 -3.74
N ALA A 177 17.85 6.62 -2.84
CA ALA A 177 18.77 5.73 -2.14
C ALA A 177 19.49 4.78 -3.11
N MET A 178 18.78 4.19 -4.08
CA MET A 178 19.40 3.36 -5.14
C MET A 178 20.43 4.17 -5.94
N LYS A 179 20.10 5.40 -6.36
CA LYS A 179 21.02 6.29 -7.09
C LYS A 179 22.31 6.59 -6.31
N LYS A 180 22.21 6.79 -5.00
CA LYS A 180 23.39 6.97 -4.12
C LYS A 180 24.28 5.72 -4.05
N CYS A 181 23.71 4.53 -4.21
CA CYS A 181 24.44 3.27 -4.31
C CYS A 181 25.11 3.11 -5.68
N TRP A 182 24.52 3.67 -6.74
CA TRP A 182 24.99 3.47 -8.12
C TRP A 182 25.90 4.56 -8.67
N VAL A 183 26.45 5.42 -7.81
CA VAL A 183 27.47 6.40 -8.19
C VAL A 183 28.68 5.66 -8.78
N THR A 184 29.08 6.04 -9.99
CA THR A 184 30.18 5.38 -10.73
C THR A 184 31.53 5.56 -10.03
N GLU A 185 31.79 6.73 -9.46
CA GLU A 185 32.98 6.97 -8.64
C GLU A 185 32.84 6.30 -7.28
N GLU A 186 33.55 5.18 -7.07
CA GLU A 186 33.49 4.35 -5.84
C GLU A 186 33.64 5.17 -4.54
N LYS A 187 34.51 6.18 -4.52
CA LYS A 187 34.81 7.02 -3.34
C LYS A 187 33.68 7.99 -2.98
N LYS A 188 32.79 8.28 -3.93
CA LYS A 188 31.60 9.14 -3.74
C LYS A 188 30.35 8.33 -3.42
N ARG A 189 30.40 7.00 -3.53
CA ARG A 189 29.29 6.11 -3.20
C ARG A 189 29.03 6.16 -1.70
N VAL A 190 27.75 6.05 -1.33
CA VAL A 190 27.35 5.97 0.07
C VAL A 190 28.00 4.76 0.75
N ASN A 191 28.23 4.82 2.06
CA ASN A 191 28.69 3.66 2.83
C ASN A 191 27.49 2.89 3.43
N ILE A 192 27.76 1.72 4.02
CA ILE A 192 26.71 0.84 4.55
C ILE A 192 25.90 1.49 5.67
N THR A 193 26.55 2.23 6.57
CA THR A 193 25.90 2.90 7.71
C THR A 193 24.90 3.94 7.20
N THR A 194 25.34 4.82 6.30
CA THR A 194 24.49 5.88 5.73
C THR A 194 23.36 5.31 4.88
N LEU A 195 23.59 4.21 4.14
CA LEU A 195 22.52 3.52 3.42
C LEU A 195 21.49 2.97 4.42
N LEU A 196 21.93 2.24 5.45
CA LEU A 196 21.04 1.67 6.47
C LEU A 196 20.20 2.76 7.15
N ASP A 197 20.81 3.86 7.59
CA ASP A 197 20.10 4.98 8.19
C ASP A 197 19.07 5.58 7.23
N THR A 198 19.45 5.75 5.95
CA THR A 198 18.53 6.26 4.92
C THR A 198 17.32 5.33 4.76
N ILE A 199 17.51 4.01 4.73
CA ILE A 199 16.40 3.05 4.60
C ILE A 199 15.53 3.04 5.86
N ILE A 200 16.12 3.11 7.05
CA ILE A 200 15.38 3.20 8.31
C ILE A 200 14.53 4.47 8.34
N ASP A 201 15.08 5.61 7.89
CA ASP A 201 14.35 6.86 7.86
C ASP A 201 13.27 6.87 6.77
N ILE A 202 13.50 6.27 5.61
CA ILE A 202 12.45 6.05 4.60
C ILE A 202 11.35 5.18 5.20
N LYS A 203 11.70 4.09 5.89
CA LYS A 203 10.72 3.22 6.53
C LYS A 203 9.92 3.96 7.59
N ARG A 204 10.58 4.74 8.46
CA ARG A 204 9.91 5.58 9.46
C ARG A 204 8.97 6.58 8.78
N SER A 205 9.45 7.30 7.78
CA SER A 205 8.65 8.28 7.04
C SER A 205 7.47 7.61 6.34
N ALA A 206 7.65 6.43 5.75
CA ALA A 206 6.55 5.63 5.21
C ALA A 206 5.58 5.17 6.31
N GLU A 207 6.08 4.78 7.49
CA GLU A 207 5.27 4.47 8.67
C GLU A 207 4.56 5.71 9.27
N PHE A 208 5.04 6.93 9.00
CA PHE A 208 4.43 8.21 9.42
C PHE A 208 3.54 8.85 8.33
N GLU A 209 3.76 8.53 7.06
CA GLU A 209 2.92 8.94 5.93
C GLU A 209 1.76 7.97 5.69
N ASP A 210 1.92 6.71 6.12
CA ASP A 210 0.89 5.69 6.19
C ASP A 210 -0.12 6.02 7.30
N ASP A 211 -1.07 6.90 6.99
CA ASP A 211 -2.29 7.13 7.78
C ASP A 211 -3.35 6.04 7.51
N SER A 212 -2.94 4.80 7.23
CA SER A 212 -3.86 3.67 7.17
C SER A 212 -4.56 3.47 8.50
N ALA A 213 -5.70 2.79 8.44
CA ALA A 213 -6.41 2.34 9.63
C ALA A 213 -5.47 1.64 10.62
N ALA A 214 -4.56 0.80 10.10
CA ALA A 214 -3.65 -0.03 10.88
C ALA A 214 -2.63 0.81 11.67
N VAL A 215 -1.99 1.81 11.07
CA VAL A 215 -1.00 2.65 11.76
C VAL A 215 -1.64 3.54 12.82
N TRP A 216 -2.76 4.19 12.50
CA TRP A 216 -3.51 4.98 13.48
C TRP A 216 -3.99 4.09 14.64
N TRP A 217 -4.49 2.89 14.33
CA TRP A 217 -4.91 1.91 15.33
C TRP A 217 -3.74 1.50 16.24
N LYS A 218 -2.61 1.16 15.65
CA LYS A 218 -1.38 0.77 16.35
C LYS A 218 -0.93 1.85 17.32
N LYS A 219 -0.83 3.10 16.85
CA LYS A 219 -0.45 4.27 17.63
C LYS A 219 -1.35 4.51 18.85
N ASN A 220 -2.65 4.31 18.70
CA ASN A 220 -3.63 4.64 19.74
C ASN A 220 -3.90 3.49 20.71
N PHE A 221 -3.74 2.23 20.30
CA PHE A 221 -4.22 1.08 21.08
C PHE A 221 -3.17 0.00 21.37
N GLU A 222 -2.06 -0.10 20.63
CA GLU A 222 -1.12 -1.24 20.75
C GLU A 222 -0.32 -1.27 22.07
N LYS A 223 -0.20 -0.13 22.79
CA LYS A 223 0.42 -0.10 24.13
C LYS A 223 -0.33 -0.94 25.18
N LYS A 224 -1.55 -1.36 24.88
CA LYS A 224 -2.31 -2.37 25.62
C LYS A 224 -2.22 -3.67 24.80
N GLN A 225 -1.54 -4.71 25.31
CA GLN A 225 -1.37 -6.05 24.69
C GLN A 225 -2.32 -6.32 23.51
N ILE A 226 -1.81 -6.44 22.27
CA ILE A 226 -2.54 -6.72 20.99
C ILE A 226 -4.04 -6.92 21.21
N THR A 227 -4.77 -5.84 21.51
CA THR A 227 -6.19 -5.97 21.81
C THR A 227 -6.89 -6.16 20.48
N GLN A 228 -7.50 -7.33 20.29
CA GLN A 228 -8.21 -7.68 19.05
C GLN A 228 -9.36 -6.69 18.75
N SER A 229 -9.83 -5.97 19.77
CA SER A 229 -10.89 -4.95 19.73
C SER A 229 -10.74 -3.94 20.86
N VAL A 230 -11.38 -2.78 20.76
CA VAL A 230 -11.46 -1.73 21.80
C VAL A 230 -12.90 -1.31 22.02
N SER A 231 -13.22 -0.77 23.20
CA SER A 231 -14.58 -0.26 23.43
C SER A 231 -14.91 0.93 22.53
N VAL A 232 -16.19 1.12 22.18
CA VAL A 232 -16.63 2.27 21.36
C VAL A 232 -16.19 3.59 21.98
N ASN A 233 -16.30 3.73 23.31
CA ASN A 233 -15.91 4.97 24.00
C ASN A 233 -14.41 5.24 23.89
N GLU A 234 -13.57 4.21 24.02
CA GLU A 234 -12.11 4.36 23.83
C GLU A 234 -11.76 4.71 22.38
N PHE A 235 -12.43 4.08 21.42
CA PHE A 235 -12.22 4.35 19.99
C PHE A 235 -12.57 5.80 19.64
N VAL A 236 -13.74 6.27 20.06
CA VAL A 236 -14.21 7.64 19.80
C VAL A 236 -13.33 8.67 20.53
N ALA A 237 -12.92 8.39 21.78
CA ALA A 237 -12.00 9.25 22.50
C ALA A 237 -10.65 9.39 21.79
N ALA A 238 -10.15 8.31 21.16
CA ALA A 238 -8.93 8.35 20.36
C ALA A 238 -9.10 9.18 19.08
N LEU A 239 -10.23 9.08 18.38
CA LEU A 239 -10.55 9.91 17.21
C LEU A 239 -10.55 11.40 17.58
N LYS A 240 -11.18 11.73 18.72
CA LYS A 240 -11.23 13.10 19.25
C LYS A 240 -9.85 13.61 19.64
N LYS A 241 -9.06 12.81 20.36
CA LYS A 241 -7.67 13.14 20.74
C LYS A 241 -6.78 13.41 19.52
N SER A 242 -7.08 12.77 18.40
CA SER A 242 -6.36 12.91 17.14
C SER A 242 -6.85 14.07 16.26
N ASP A 243 -7.75 14.95 16.76
CA ASP A 243 -8.41 16.05 16.00
C ASP A 243 -9.15 15.58 14.73
N VAL A 244 -9.58 14.32 14.69
CA VAL A 244 -10.32 13.77 13.54
C VAL A 244 -11.78 14.20 13.58
N ILE A 245 -12.34 14.31 14.79
CA ILE A 245 -13.76 14.58 15.02
C ILE A 245 -13.97 15.71 16.03
N ASN A 246 -15.06 16.45 15.88
CA ASN A 246 -15.53 17.44 16.85
C ASN A 246 -16.63 16.88 17.78
N ALA A 247 -17.14 17.70 18.71
CA ALA A 247 -18.14 17.27 19.70
C ALA A 247 -19.48 16.81 19.07
N THR A 248 -19.94 17.44 17.98
CA THR A 248 -21.17 17.01 17.28
C THR A 248 -20.97 15.66 16.59
N GLN A 249 -19.79 15.44 16.03
CA GLN A 249 -19.41 14.20 15.34
C GLN A 249 -19.19 13.03 16.31
N GLU A 250 -18.71 13.33 17.52
CA GLU A 250 -18.57 12.36 18.60
C GLU A 250 -19.89 11.66 18.91
N ASP A 251 -20.98 12.41 19.10
CA ASP A 251 -22.30 11.82 19.38
C ASP A 251 -22.79 10.93 18.24
N CYS A 252 -22.66 11.43 17.00
CA CYS A 252 -23.09 10.72 15.79
C CYS A 252 -22.37 9.37 15.63
N ILE A 253 -21.02 9.38 15.70
CA ILE A 253 -20.20 8.18 15.54
C ILE A 253 -20.43 7.22 16.71
N THR A 254 -20.53 7.73 17.94
CA THR A 254 -20.83 6.90 19.10
C THR A 254 -22.17 6.20 18.90
N GLN A 255 -23.22 6.90 18.48
CA GLN A 255 -24.54 6.30 18.25
C GLN A 255 -24.52 5.20 17.19
N TYR A 256 -23.76 5.40 16.11
CA TYR A 256 -23.60 4.41 15.05
C TYR A 256 -22.82 3.17 15.51
N LEU A 257 -21.74 3.38 16.26
CA LEU A 257 -20.90 2.29 16.76
C LEU A 257 -21.49 1.56 17.97
N LYS A 258 -22.43 2.16 18.71
CA LYS A 258 -23.15 1.53 19.84
C LYS A 258 -23.79 0.19 19.48
N LEU A 259 -24.05 -0.08 18.20
CA LEU A 259 -24.59 -1.36 17.74
C LEU A 259 -23.59 -2.53 17.80
N PHE A 260 -22.30 -2.28 18.01
CA PHE A 260 -21.23 -3.28 17.89
C PHE A 260 -20.56 -3.66 19.21
N ASN A 261 -20.87 -3.00 20.32
CA ASN A 261 -20.22 -3.09 21.65
C ASN A 261 -18.73 -2.71 21.65
N GLU A 262 -17.97 -3.16 20.65
CA GLU A 262 -16.54 -2.95 20.45
C GLU A 262 -16.24 -2.64 18.98
N VAL A 263 -15.05 -2.09 18.72
CA VAL A 263 -14.50 -1.83 17.39
C VAL A 263 -13.23 -2.65 17.26
N ASP A 264 -13.06 -3.40 16.17
CA ASP A 264 -11.80 -4.06 15.81
C ASP A 264 -11.18 -3.39 14.57
N LEU A 265 -9.95 -3.78 14.24
CA LEU A 265 -9.25 -3.23 13.08
C LEU A 265 -10.04 -3.46 11.78
N LYS A 266 -10.68 -4.63 11.62
CA LYS A 266 -11.49 -4.96 10.43
C LYS A 266 -12.68 -4.02 10.29
N ARG A 267 -13.37 -3.72 11.39
CA ARG A 267 -14.47 -2.75 11.40
C ARG A 267 -13.96 -1.36 11.08
N PHE A 268 -12.77 -1.02 11.54
CA PHE A 268 -12.20 0.28 11.26
C PHE A 268 -11.79 0.44 9.79
N GLU A 269 -11.14 -0.56 9.21
CA GLU A 269 -10.86 -0.63 7.76
C GLU A 269 -12.14 -0.50 6.94
N TYR A 270 -13.22 -1.19 7.34
CA TYR A 270 -14.51 -1.07 6.69
C TYR A 270 -15.04 0.38 6.67
N LEU A 271 -14.84 1.16 7.73
CA LEU A 271 -15.26 2.57 7.74
C LEU A 271 -14.48 3.40 6.73
N LEU A 272 -13.19 3.13 6.56
CA LEU A 272 -12.36 3.80 5.57
C LEU A 272 -12.74 3.38 4.14
N ASP A 273 -13.02 2.10 3.90
CA ASP A 273 -13.50 1.62 2.59
C ASP A 273 -14.87 2.22 2.24
N ALA A 274 -15.74 2.39 3.24
CA ALA A 274 -17.08 2.91 3.06
C ALA A 274 -17.13 4.42 2.85
N PHE A 275 -16.28 5.19 3.52
CA PHE A 275 -16.39 6.66 3.58
C PHE A 275 -15.12 7.40 3.15
N GLY A 276 -14.06 6.69 2.81
CA GLY A 276 -12.74 7.22 2.45
C GLY A 276 -11.86 7.53 3.65
N HIS A 277 -10.60 7.88 3.37
CA HIS A 277 -9.60 8.26 4.38
C HIS A 277 -9.87 9.65 4.96
N PHE A 278 -10.76 9.71 5.94
CA PHE A 278 -11.24 10.95 6.53
C PHE A 278 -10.28 11.60 7.55
N PHE A 279 -9.17 10.92 7.89
CA PHE A 279 -8.11 11.47 8.74
C PHE A 279 -7.49 12.76 8.20
N LYS A 280 -7.34 12.87 6.88
CA LYS A 280 -6.73 14.03 6.20
C LYS A 280 -7.78 14.99 5.62
N SER A 281 -9.07 14.68 5.75
CA SER A 281 -10.17 15.39 5.07
C SER A 281 -11.39 15.58 5.97
N LYS A 282 -11.47 16.76 6.62
CA LYS A 282 -12.66 17.20 7.36
C LYS A 282 -13.96 17.12 6.54
N PRO A 283 -13.95 17.38 5.21
CA PRO A 283 -15.13 17.13 4.37
C PRO A 283 -15.60 15.67 4.35
N LEU A 284 -14.70 14.69 4.28
CA LEU A 284 -15.10 13.27 4.27
C LEU A 284 -15.76 12.84 5.59
N MET A 285 -15.26 13.33 6.73
CA MET A 285 -15.93 13.11 8.03
C MET A 285 -17.36 13.66 8.05
N LYS A 286 -17.58 14.86 7.51
CA LYS A 286 -18.92 15.46 7.43
C LYS A 286 -19.86 14.65 6.52
N LYS A 287 -19.33 14.10 5.42
CA LYS A 287 -20.11 13.23 4.53
C LYS A 287 -20.52 11.94 5.26
N MET A 288 -19.61 11.30 5.98
CA MET A 288 -19.94 10.15 6.82
C MET A 288 -21.03 10.47 7.85
N GLU A 289 -20.89 11.57 8.60
CA GLU A 289 -21.89 12.05 9.56
C GLU A 289 -23.28 12.19 8.91
N SER A 290 -23.33 12.77 7.71
CA SER A 290 -24.58 12.96 6.96
C SER A 290 -25.26 11.64 6.56
N VAL A 291 -24.49 10.60 6.25
CA VAL A 291 -25.01 9.27 5.88
C VAL A 291 -25.48 8.54 7.12
N VAL A 292 -24.66 8.55 8.18
CA VAL A 292 -24.95 7.88 9.44
C VAL A 292 -26.23 8.44 10.08
N GLY A 293 -26.43 9.75 9.99
CA GLY A 293 -27.64 10.42 10.48
C GLY A 293 -28.87 10.27 9.56
N ALA A 294 -28.75 9.63 8.40
CA ALA A 294 -29.86 9.56 7.45
C ALA A 294 -30.93 8.53 7.85
N ASP A 295 -32.20 8.89 7.62
CA ASP A 295 -33.34 8.00 7.88
C ASP A 295 -33.33 6.75 6.99
N TRP A 296 -32.79 6.86 5.78
CA TRP A 296 -32.67 5.75 4.84
C TRP A 296 -31.47 4.84 5.10
N PHE A 297 -30.59 5.16 6.05
CA PHE A 297 -29.40 4.36 6.36
C PHE A 297 -29.64 3.39 7.52
N PHE A 298 -29.43 2.11 7.25
CA PHE A 298 -29.72 0.97 8.13
C PHE A 298 -28.41 0.19 8.38
N PRO A 299 -27.58 0.66 9.32
CA PRO A 299 -26.32 -0.01 9.63
C PRO A 299 -26.56 -1.41 10.19
N ASN A 300 -25.65 -2.34 9.91
CA ASN A 300 -25.71 -3.73 10.37
C ASN A 300 -26.94 -4.58 9.92
N TYR A 301 -27.82 -4.08 9.04
CA TYR A 301 -28.92 -4.89 8.51
C TYR A 301 -28.39 -6.00 7.59
N THR A 302 -28.83 -7.24 7.85
CA THR A 302 -28.61 -8.36 6.91
C THR A 302 -29.50 -8.20 5.67
N LYS A 303 -29.18 -8.95 4.61
CA LYS A 303 -30.03 -9.01 3.41
C LYS A 303 -31.45 -9.44 3.75
N ASP A 304 -31.61 -10.41 4.65
CA ASP A 304 -32.92 -10.96 5.00
C ASP A 304 -33.71 -9.97 5.85
N GLN A 305 -33.09 -9.34 6.86
CA GLN A 305 -33.73 -8.26 7.62
C GLN A 305 -34.19 -7.11 6.74
N ALA A 306 -33.34 -6.66 5.80
CA ALA A 306 -33.71 -5.62 4.85
C ALA A 306 -34.82 -6.07 3.89
N THR A 307 -34.85 -7.36 3.53
CA THR A 307 -35.89 -7.91 2.66
C THR A 307 -37.22 -7.95 3.38
N SER A 308 -37.27 -8.51 4.59
CA SER A 308 -38.48 -8.54 5.43
C SER A 308 -39.00 -7.13 5.73
N GLN A 309 -38.11 -6.18 6.00
CA GLN A 309 -38.46 -4.79 6.28
C GLN A 309 -39.13 -4.09 5.08
N ILE A 310 -38.79 -4.48 3.85
CA ILE A 310 -39.29 -3.84 2.62
C ILE A 310 -40.41 -4.65 1.94
N GLU A 311 -40.58 -5.93 2.30
CA GLU A 311 -41.46 -6.84 1.57
C GLU A 311 -42.95 -6.47 1.66
N SER A 312 -43.38 -5.82 2.74
CA SER A 312 -44.76 -5.33 2.89
C SER A 312 -44.95 -3.88 2.45
N GLU A 313 -43.88 -3.21 2.02
CA GLU A 313 -43.91 -1.79 1.69
C GLU A 313 -44.41 -1.52 0.27
N ILE A 314 -44.81 -0.28 0.01
CA ILE A 314 -45.22 0.17 -1.33
C ILE A 314 -44.02 0.23 -2.29
N ASP A 315 -44.29 0.05 -3.58
CA ASP A 315 -43.28 0.19 -4.64
C ASP A 315 -42.60 1.57 -4.58
N GLY A 316 -41.28 1.57 -4.64
CA GLY A 316 -40.44 2.77 -4.50
C GLY A 316 -39.87 2.98 -3.09
N THR A 317 -40.41 2.31 -2.06
CA THR A 317 -39.81 2.32 -0.72
C THR A 317 -38.42 1.70 -0.73
N PHE A 318 -37.47 2.31 -0.04
CA PHE A 318 -36.07 1.89 -0.06
C PHE A 318 -35.34 2.06 1.28
N LEU A 319 -34.24 1.33 1.44
CA LEU A 319 -33.25 1.52 2.49
C LEU A 319 -31.86 1.20 1.96
N ILE A 320 -30.85 1.68 2.66
CA ILE A 320 -29.45 1.39 2.37
C ILE A 320 -28.84 0.70 3.57
N ARG A 321 -28.27 -0.47 3.32
CA ARG A 321 -27.58 -1.27 4.33
C ARG A 321 -26.11 -1.44 3.98
N GLU A 322 -25.32 -1.72 5.01
CA GLU A 322 -23.94 -2.13 4.86
C GLU A 322 -23.83 -3.47 4.11
N SER A 323 -22.78 -3.60 3.31
CA SER A 323 -22.42 -4.83 2.62
C SER A 323 -21.28 -5.52 3.36
N LYS A 324 -21.51 -6.77 3.78
CA LYS A 324 -20.49 -7.56 4.50
C LYS A 324 -19.66 -8.47 3.59
N THR A 325 -19.91 -8.47 2.28
CA THR A 325 -19.47 -9.53 1.36
C THR A 325 -18.62 -9.06 0.18
N GLU A 326 -18.57 -7.75 -0.11
CA GLU A 326 -17.85 -7.20 -1.26
C GLU A 326 -17.06 -5.94 -0.87
N ARG A 327 -15.74 -6.02 -1.02
CA ARG A 327 -14.78 -5.01 -0.54
C ARG A 327 -14.96 -3.62 -1.19
N ASN A 328 -15.34 -3.58 -2.47
CA ASN A 328 -15.51 -2.32 -3.22
C ASN A 328 -16.97 -1.84 -3.28
N SER A 329 -17.89 -2.53 -2.61
CA SER A 329 -19.30 -2.18 -2.60
C SER A 329 -19.80 -2.09 -1.16
N PRO A 330 -19.41 -1.03 -0.42
CA PRO A 330 -19.63 -0.94 1.02
C PRO A 330 -21.12 -0.88 1.38
N CYS A 331 -21.97 -0.44 0.45
CA CYS A 331 -23.39 -0.26 0.67
C CYS A 331 -24.21 -1.06 -0.36
N THR A 332 -25.41 -1.46 0.04
CA THR A 332 -26.41 -2.07 -0.84
C THR A 332 -27.73 -1.33 -0.69
N LEU A 333 -28.22 -0.79 -1.80
CA LEU A 333 -29.57 -0.29 -1.93
C LEU A 333 -30.54 -1.47 -1.98
N THR A 334 -31.45 -1.54 -1.02
CA THR A 334 -32.57 -2.48 -1.03
C THR A 334 -33.83 -1.68 -1.29
N LYS A 335 -34.64 -2.06 -2.27
CA LYS A 335 -35.87 -1.33 -2.64
C LYS A 335 -37.00 -2.27 -3.01
N ARG A 336 -38.23 -1.79 -2.85
CA ARG A 336 -39.43 -2.43 -3.42
C ARG A 336 -39.63 -1.96 -4.85
N GLU A 337 -39.72 -2.90 -5.78
CA GLU A 337 -39.98 -2.61 -7.20
C GLU A 337 -40.80 -3.74 -7.82
N LYS A 338 -41.98 -3.40 -8.36
CA LYS A 338 -42.93 -4.32 -9.01
C LYS A 338 -43.32 -5.48 -8.11
N GLY A 339 -43.61 -5.19 -6.84
CA GLY A 339 -43.99 -6.19 -5.85
C GLY A 339 -42.86 -7.15 -5.46
N LYS A 340 -41.61 -6.85 -5.82
CA LYS A 340 -40.43 -7.65 -5.47
C LYS A 340 -39.40 -6.80 -4.74
N THR A 341 -38.59 -7.45 -3.92
CA THR A 341 -37.43 -6.80 -3.29
C THR A 341 -36.22 -6.91 -4.22
N VAL A 342 -35.65 -5.76 -4.57
CA VAL A 342 -34.47 -5.64 -5.44
C VAL A 342 -33.30 -5.13 -4.62
N ASN A 343 -32.15 -5.78 -4.77
CA ASN A 343 -30.89 -5.39 -4.15
C ASN A 343 -29.92 -4.89 -5.23
N SER A 344 -29.33 -3.72 -5.05
CA SER A 344 -28.36 -3.13 -5.97
C SER A 344 -27.14 -2.65 -5.20
N ARG A 345 -25.95 -3.08 -5.63
CA ARG A 345 -24.69 -2.68 -5.01
C ARG A 345 -24.37 -1.23 -5.30
N ILE A 346 -23.85 -0.53 -4.30
CA ILE A 346 -23.27 0.80 -4.45
C ILE A 346 -21.76 0.62 -4.33
N THR A 347 -21.07 0.83 -5.44
CA THR A 347 -19.61 0.75 -5.52
C THR A 347 -19.02 2.02 -4.94
N CYS A 348 -17.92 1.90 -4.20
CA CYS A 348 -17.13 3.00 -3.68
C CYS A 348 -15.70 2.85 -4.21
N THR A 349 -15.19 3.87 -4.89
CA THR A 349 -13.81 3.88 -5.42
C THR A 349 -13.11 5.17 -5.04
N MET A 350 -11.83 5.09 -4.72
CA MET A 350 -10.98 6.27 -4.53
C MET A 350 -10.54 6.82 -5.89
N LYS A 351 -10.78 8.12 -6.13
CA LYS A 351 -10.25 8.88 -7.26
C LYS A 351 -9.37 10.01 -6.74
N GLY A 352 -8.07 9.76 -6.67
CA GLY A 352 -7.13 10.66 -6.02
C GLY A 352 -7.44 10.80 -4.52
N LYS A 353 -7.74 12.02 -4.06
CA LYS A 353 -8.08 12.31 -2.65
C LYS A 353 -9.59 12.29 -2.36
N GLU A 354 -10.42 11.99 -3.35
CA GLU A 354 -11.87 11.97 -3.21
C GLU A 354 -12.44 10.55 -3.37
N VAL A 355 -13.56 10.32 -2.70
CA VAL A 355 -14.36 9.11 -2.86
C VAL A 355 -15.37 9.35 -3.98
N GLU A 356 -15.59 8.36 -4.83
CA GLU A 356 -16.72 8.32 -5.76
C GLU A 356 -17.60 7.10 -5.48
N TYR A 357 -18.88 7.35 -5.21
CA TYR A 357 -19.93 6.35 -5.09
C TYR A 357 -20.63 6.19 -6.43
N SER A 358 -20.88 4.96 -6.86
CA SER A 358 -21.57 4.69 -8.11
C SER A 358 -22.56 3.52 -8.02
N ILE A 359 -23.62 3.59 -8.83
CA ILE A 359 -24.65 2.56 -8.94
C ILE A 359 -25.13 2.43 -10.38
N GLY A 360 -25.29 1.20 -10.85
CA GLY A 360 -25.85 0.90 -12.16
C GLY A 360 -27.36 1.13 -12.19
N VAL A 361 -27.84 1.93 -13.14
CA VAL A 361 -29.27 2.20 -13.35
C VAL A 361 -29.61 1.98 -14.83
N LYS A 362 -30.19 0.80 -15.14
CA LYS A 362 -30.43 0.36 -16.53
C LYS A 362 -29.14 0.42 -17.36
N ASP A 363 -29.06 1.32 -18.35
CA ASP A 363 -27.97 1.44 -19.33
C ASP A 363 -26.96 2.55 -18.98
N ARG A 364 -27.02 3.12 -17.77
CA ARG A 364 -26.11 4.18 -17.32
C ARG A 364 -25.61 3.93 -15.91
N ILE A 365 -24.41 4.42 -15.63
CA ILE A 365 -23.85 4.48 -14.27
C ILE A 365 -24.10 5.88 -13.74
N LEU A 366 -24.71 5.97 -12.56
CA LEU A 366 -24.83 7.22 -11.83
C LEU A 366 -23.72 7.26 -10.77
N SER A 367 -22.91 8.32 -10.74
CA SER A 367 -21.85 8.50 -9.74
C SER A 367 -21.87 9.87 -9.08
N ARG A 368 -21.46 9.95 -7.80
CA ARG A 368 -21.29 11.19 -7.02
C ARG A 368 -20.17 11.03 -6.02
N THR A 369 -19.58 12.15 -5.57
CA THR A 369 -18.54 12.13 -4.54
C THR A 369 -19.10 12.15 -3.11
N ASP A 370 -20.43 12.19 -2.99
CA ASP A 370 -21.18 12.08 -1.74
C ASP A 370 -22.31 11.06 -1.93
N LEU A 371 -22.39 10.08 -1.03
CA LEU A 371 -23.42 9.06 -1.06
C LEU A 371 -24.81 9.67 -0.87
N LYS A 372 -24.97 10.69 -0.02
CA LYS A 372 -26.25 11.36 0.18
C LYS A 372 -26.72 12.02 -1.11
N GLU A 373 -25.84 12.73 -1.81
CA GLU A 373 -26.15 13.32 -3.12
C GLU A 373 -26.50 12.25 -4.17
N LEU A 374 -25.85 11.08 -4.12
CA LEU A 374 -26.20 9.96 -4.98
C LEU A 374 -27.64 9.51 -4.74
N ILE A 375 -28.06 9.41 -3.47
CA ILE A 375 -29.41 8.97 -3.09
C ILE A 375 -30.45 10.02 -3.46
N GLU A 376 -30.20 11.29 -3.19
CA GLU A 376 -31.06 12.40 -3.60
C GLU A 376 -31.24 12.42 -5.13
N ARG A 377 -30.16 12.14 -5.88
CA ARG A 377 -30.23 12.04 -7.34
C ARG A 377 -31.03 10.82 -7.80
N LEU A 378 -30.92 9.67 -7.13
CA LEU A 378 -31.78 8.51 -7.40
C LEU A 378 -33.26 8.81 -7.10
N GLN A 379 -33.56 9.53 -6.02
CA GLN A 379 -34.92 9.98 -5.70
C GLN A 379 -35.47 10.92 -6.78
N ALA A 380 -34.65 11.86 -7.27
CA ALA A 380 -35.04 12.76 -8.36
C ALA A 380 -35.39 12.01 -9.67
N THR A 381 -34.83 10.81 -9.89
CA THR A 381 -35.19 9.96 -11.04
C THR A 381 -36.46 9.12 -10.81
N LYS A 382 -37.12 9.24 -9.65
CA LYS A 382 -38.27 8.44 -9.21
C LYS A 382 -37.99 6.92 -9.20
N LYS A 383 -36.71 6.52 -9.10
CA LYS A 383 -36.28 5.12 -9.01
C LYS A 383 -36.41 4.52 -7.62
N ILE A 384 -36.37 5.40 -6.65
CA ILE A 384 -36.68 5.23 -5.24
C ILE A 384 -37.47 6.48 -4.84
N THR A 385 -38.37 6.37 -3.88
CA THR A 385 -39.27 7.46 -3.50
C THR A 385 -39.15 7.74 -2.01
N THR A 386 -39.58 6.80 -1.19
CA THR A 386 -39.76 7.00 0.25
C THR A 386 -38.75 6.16 1.04
N PRO A 387 -37.99 6.75 1.97
CA PRO A 387 -37.20 5.99 2.94
C PRO A 387 -38.10 5.04 3.73
N CYS A 388 -37.65 3.81 3.94
CA CYS A 388 -38.34 2.85 4.80
C CYS A 388 -38.27 3.33 6.26
N SER A 389 -39.36 3.16 7.00
CA SER A 389 -39.42 3.49 8.43
C SER A 389 -38.51 2.55 9.24
N LYS A 390 -37.72 3.10 10.16
CA LYS A 390 -36.97 2.30 11.14
C LYS A 390 -37.99 1.76 12.15
N LEU A 391 -38.23 0.45 12.20
CA LEU A 391 -39.04 -0.14 13.27
C LEU A 391 -38.38 0.19 14.62
N GLU A 392 -39.13 0.79 15.55
CA GLU A 392 -38.64 0.97 16.92
C GLU A 392 -38.28 -0.40 17.49
N LYS A 393 -37.08 -0.52 18.07
CA LYS A 393 -36.64 -1.74 18.77
C LYS A 393 -37.51 -1.95 20.02
N SER A 394 -38.72 -2.46 19.83
CA SER A 394 -39.42 -3.27 20.81
C SER A 394 -39.83 -4.56 20.10
N SER A 395 -39.54 -5.71 20.72
CA SER A 395 -40.09 -7.05 20.40
C SER A 395 -39.36 -8.05 19.46
N PHE A 396 -38.12 -7.85 19.00
CA PHE A 396 -37.42 -8.90 18.22
C PHE A 396 -36.28 -9.67 18.94
N TYR A 397 -36.22 -9.61 20.27
CA TYR A 397 -35.50 -10.60 21.07
C TYR A 397 -36.50 -11.36 21.94
N LYS A 398 -36.90 -12.54 21.49
CA LYS A 398 -37.31 -13.67 22.34
C LYS A 398 -36.36 -14.82 22.06
#